data_AF-A0A2E9SM31-F1
#
_entry.id   AF-A0A2E9SM31-F1
#
_cell.length_a   1.000
_cell.length_b   1.000
_cell.length_c   1.000
_cell.angle_alpha   90.00
_cell.angle_beta   90.00
_cell.angle_gamma   90.00
#
_symmetry.space_group_name_H-M   'P 1'
#
loop_
_entity.id
_entity.type
_entity.pdbx_description
1 polymer ?
#
loop_
_entity_poly.entity_id
_entity_poly.type
_entity_poly.pdbx_seq_one_letter_code
_entity_poly.pdbx_strand_id
1 'polypeptide(L)' 'PPDLVLVDYHLDHGETGLDLLNALSVHWEQSLKAIVISADNDDALRNRVREAGDRFLAKPVKPAALRSLMRTLAVK' A
#
# COMPACT_ATOMS: atom_id res chain seq x y z
N PRO A 1 2.51 6.04 15.12
CA PRO A 1 2.15 5.33 13.87
C PRO A 1 3.36 5.35 12.92
N PRO A 2 3.48 4.40 11.98
CA PRO A 2 4.53 4.44 10.95
C PRO A 2 4.31 5.61 9.97
N ASP A 3 5.40 6.18 9.46
CA ASP A 3 5.34 7.25 8.44
C ASP A 3 4.90 6.73 7.06
N LEU A 4 5.13 5.45 6.79
CA LEU A 4 4.82 4.78 5.54
C LEU A 4 4.63 3.28 5.80
N VAL A 5 3.58 2.70 5.22
CA VAL A 5 3.32 1.25 5.27
C VAL A 5 3.63 0.64 3.91
N LEU A 6 4.40 -0.46 3.90
CA LEU A 6 4.56 -1.34 2.75
C LEU A 6 3.73 -2.58 3.05
N VAL A 7 2.74 -2.89 2.20
CA VAL A 7 1.80 -3.97 2.46
C VAL A 7 1.66 -4.87 1.23
N ASP A 8 1.59 -6.17 1.46
CA ASP A 8 1.18 -7.13 0.43
C ASP A 8 -0.33 -7.06 0.24
N TYR A 9 -0.80 -7.12 -1.00
CA TYR A 9 -2.24 -7.10 -1.27
C TYR A 9 -2.92 -8.39 -0.80
N HIS A 10 -2.29 -9.54 -0.98
CA HIS A 10 -2.83 -10.83 -0.55
C HIS A 10 -2.22 -11.20 0.79
N LEU A 11 -3.06 -11.26 1.83
CA LEU A 11 -2.69 -11.74 3.16
C LEU A 11 -3.29 -13.14 3.40
N ASP A 12 -2.88 -13.76 4.50
CA ASP A 12 -3.45 -15.04 4.91
C ASP A 12 -4.94 -14.91 5.25
N HIS A 13 -5.64 -16.04 5.29
CA HIS A 13 -7.07 -16.12 5.67
C HIS A 13 -8.04 -15.34 4.77
N GLY A 14 -7.62 -14.95 3.58
CA GLY A 14 -8.45 -14.22 2.61
C GLY A 14 -8.60 -12.73 2.93
N GLU A 15 -7.80 -12.20 3.84
CA GLU A 15 -7.71 -10.76 4.10
C GLU A 15 -6.89 -10.08 3.00
N THR A 16 -7.21 -8.82 2.73
CA THR A 16 -6.41 -8.00 1.80
C THR A 16 -5.58 -6.97 2.54
N GLY A 17 -4.49 -6.53 1.90
CA GLY A 17 -3.70 -5.40 2.38
C GLY A 17 -4.53 -4.13 2.54
N LEU A 18 -5.62 -3.96 1.77
CA LEU A 18 -6.54 -2.83 1.92
C LEU A 18 -7.37 -2.92 3.21
N ASP A 19 -7.84 -4.12 3.56
CA ASP A 19 -8.57 -4.35 4.81
C ASP A 19 -7.68 -4.05 6.02
N LEU A 20 -6.42 -4.51 5.96
CA LEU A 20 -5.41 -4.22 6.97
C LEU A 20 -5.15 -2.71 7.08
N LEU A 21 -4.97 -1.99 5.97
CA LEU A 21 -4.74 -0.55 5.99
C LEU A 21 -5.91 0.23 6.60
N ASN A 22 -7.14 -0.20 6.35
CA ASN A 22 -8.33 0.37 6.98
C ASN A 22 -8.31 0.12 8.49
N ALA A 23 -8.06 -1.12 8.93
CA ALA A 23 -7.97 -1.46 10.35
C ALA A 23 -6.86 -0.66 11.07
N LEU A 24 -5.69 -0.51 10.44
CA LEU A 24 -4.57 0.26 10.98
C LEU A 24 -4.89 1.76 11.07
N SER A 25 -5.61 2.31 10.09
CA SER A 25 -6.02 3.72 10.10
C SER A 25 -7.01 4.00 11.24
N VAL A 26 -7.93 3.06 11.52
CA VAL A 26 -8.81 3.13 12.70
C VAL A 26 -8.02 2.99 14.00
N HIS A 27 -7.09 2.04 14.07
CA HIS A 27 -6.28 1.80 15.27
C HIS A 27 -5.45 3.01 15.71
N TRP A 28 -4.89 3.75 14.75
CA TRP A 28 -4.11 4.97 15.04
C TRP A 28 -4.90 6.27 14.92
N GLU A 29 -6.20 6.20 14.63
CA GLU A 29 -7.08 7.36 14.45
C GLU A 29 -6.55 8.38 13.41
N GLN A 30 -5.85 7.89 12.39
CA GLN A 30 -5.29 8.72 11.33
C GLN A 30 -5.13 7.94 10.02
N SER A 31 -5.16 8.66 8.90
CA SER A 31 -4.79 8.08 7.61
C SER A 31 -3.30 7.74 7.58
N LEU A 32 -2.97 6.57 7.02
CA LEU A 32 -1.61 6.12 6.79
C LEU A 32 -1.29 6.22 5.30
N LYS A 33 -0.07 6.64 4.98
CA LYS A 33 0.43 6.53 3.61
C LYS A 33 0.84 5.09 3.37
N ALA A 34 0.38 4.47 2.28
CA ALA A 34 0.81 3.11 1.95
C ALA A 34 1.29 2.92 0.52
N ILE A 35 2.14 1.89 0.37
CA ILE A 35 2.49 1.28 -0.90
C ILE A 35 1.97 -0.17 -0.85
N VAL A 36 0.94 -0.43 -1.64
CA VAL A 36 0.38 -1.77 -1.86
C VAL A 36 1.19 -2.49 -2.92
N ILE A 37 1.62 -3.71 -2.62
CA ILE A 37 2.43 -4.56 -3.48
C ILE A 37 1.59 -5.77 -3.87
N SER A 38 1.40 -6.07 -5.15
CA SER A 38 0.62 -7.24 -5.59
C SER A 38 1.22 -7.93 -6.82
N ALA A 39 1.00 -9.24 -6.95
CA ALA A 39 1.22 -9.94 -8.21
C ALA A 39 0.07 -9.69 -9.21
N ASP A 40 -1.11 -9.32 -8.71
CA ASP A 40 -2.28 -9.04 -9.52
C ASP A 40 -2.08 -7.69 -10.22
N ASN A 41 -2.13 -7.72 -11.54
CA ASN A 41 -1.93 -6.54 -12.36
C ASN A 41 -3.24 -5.99 -12.94
N ASP A 42 -4.35 -6.19 -12.23
CA ASP A 42 -5.67 -5.68 -12.65
C ASP A 42 -5.76 -4.16 -12.47
N ASP A 43 -6.25 -3.49 -13.50
CA ASP A 43 -6.50 -2.05 -13.49
C ASP A 43 -7.54 -1.66 -12.43
N ALA A 44 -8.51 -2.53 -12.15
CA ALA A 44 -9.49 -2.26 -11.09
C ALA A 44 -8.82 -2.19 -9.71
N LEU A 45 -7.88 -3.09 -9.41
CA LEU A 45 -7.10 -3.04 -8.17
C LEU A 45 -6.25 -1.77 -8.10
N ARG A 46 -5.54 -1.43 -9.18
CA ARG A 46 -4.72 -0.21 -9.26
C ARG A 46 -5.55 1.05 -9.02
N ASN A 47 -6.76 1.11 -9.58
CA ASN A 47 -7.69 2.22 -9.39
C ASN A 47 -8.16 2.32 -7.94
N ARG A 48 -8.58 1.20 -7.32
CA ARG A 48 -8.97 1.16 -5.90
C ARG A 48 -7.86 1.67 -4.98
N VAL A 49 -6.63 1.20 -5.18
CA VAL A 49 -5.46 1.66 -4.40
C VAL A 49 -5.22 3.16 -4.58
N ARG A 50 -5.35 3.66 -5.81
CA ARG A 50 -5.16 5.09 -6.10
C ARG A 50 -6.28 5.96 -5.51
N GLU A 51 -7.52 5.49 -5.54
CA GLU A 51 -8.68 6.17 -4.96
C GLU A 51 -8.60 6.25 -3.43
N ALA A 52 -8.00 5.25 -2.79
CA ALA A 52 -7.67 5.28 -1.36
C ALA A 52 -6.53 6.26 -1.00
N GLY A 53 -5.87 6.89 -1.99
CA GLY A 53 -4.76 7.82 -1.78
C GLY A 53 -3.37 7.15 -1.74
N ASP A 54 -3.33 5.82 -1.85
CA ASP A 54 -2.12 5.01 -1.74
C ASP A 54 -1.36 4.87 -3.07
N ARG A 55 -0.24 4.13 -3.06
CA ARG A 55 0.53 3.80 -4.25
C ARG A 55 0.58 2.29 -4.48
N PHE A 56 0.68 1.91 -5.74
CA PHE A 56 0.73 0.50 -6.15
C PHE A 56 2.10 0.15 -6.76
N LEU A 57 2.63 -1.02 -6.42
CA LEU A 57 3.76 -1.66 -7.11
C LEU A 57 3.42 -3.10 -7.48
N ALA A 58 3.68 -3.48 -8.74
CA ALA A 58 3.58 -4.88 -9.15
C ALA A 58 4.80 -5.68 -8.65
N LYS A 59 4.56 -6.93 -8.25
CA LYS A 59 5.61 -7.94 -8.07
C LYS A 59 6.10 -8.43 -9.46
N PRO A 60 7.40 -8.71 -9.65
CA PRO A 60 8.49 -8.49 -8.71
C PRO A 60 8.83 -7.00 -8.56
N VAL A 61 9.03 -6.58 -7.31
CA VAL A 61 9.28 -5.16 -6.99
C VAL A 61 10.69 -4.76 -7.43
N LYS A 62 10.78 -3.77 -8.33
CA LYS A 62 12.05 -3.17 -8.73
C LYS A 62 12.58 -2.28 -7.59
N PRO A 63 13.80 -2.52 -7.05
CA PRO A 63 14.33 -1.74 -5.93
C PRO A 63 14.39 -0.23 -6.20
N ALA A 64 14.69 0.18 -7.43
CA ALA A 64 14.72 1.58 -7.81
C ALA A 64 13.34 2.27 -7.72
N ALA A 65 12.29 1.58 -8.16
CA ALA A 65 10.92 2.09 -8.13
C ALA A 65 10.41 2.22 -6.68
N LEU A 66 10.64 1.19 -5.86
CA LEU A 66 10.31 1.21 -4.43
C LEU A 66 10.99 2.38 -3.72
N ARG A 67 12.32 2.50 -3.87
CA ARG A 67 13.08 3.60 -3.27
C ARG A 67 12.58 4.98 -3.73
N SER A 68 12.17 5.11 -4.99
CA SER A 68 11.60 6.35 -5.51
C SER A 68 10.29 6.71 -4.81
N LEU A 69 9.35 5.77 -4.73
CA LEU A 69 8.07 5.99 -4.07
C LEU A 69 8.25 6.26 -2.57
N MET A 70 9.11 5.52 -1.89
CA MET A 70 9.41 5.76 -0.48
C MET A 70 9.90 7.18 -0.24
N ARG A 71 10.83 7.70 -1.08
CA ARG A 71 11.27 9.10 -0.96
C ARG A 71 10.18 10.13 -1.24
N THR A 72 9.28 9.84 -2.18
CA THR A 72 8.16 10.73 -2.51
C THR A 72 7.12 10.77 -1.39
N LEU A 73 6.89 9.66 -0.69
CA LEU A 73 5.83 9.54 0.33
C LEU A 73 6.31 9.80 1.76
N ALA A 74 7.51 9.33 2.11
CA ALA A 74 8.14 9.55 3.41
C ALA A 74 8.71 10.96 3.48
N VAL A 75 7.80 11.93 3.54
CA VAL A 75 8.11 13.32 3.88
C VAL A 75 7.86 13.44 5.39
N LYS A 76 8.90 13.90 6.11
CA LYS A 76 8.80 14.38 7.48
C LYS A 76 7.96 15.65 7.54
#